data_AF-A0A2D5J1H6-F1
#
_entry.id   AF-A0A2D5J1H6-F1
#
_cell.length_a   1.000
_cell.length_b   1.000
_cell.length_c   1.000
_cell.angle_alpha   90.00
_cell.angle_beta   90.00
_cell.angle_gamma   90.00
#
_symmetry.space_group_name_H-M   'P 1'
#
loop_
_entity.id
_entity.type
_entity.pdbx_description
1 polymer ?
#
loop_
_entity_poly.entity_id
_entity_poly.type
_entity_poly.pdbx_seq_one_letter_code
_entity_poly.pdbx_strand_id
1 'polypeptide(L)'
;MARRRRLQPVKDPPDRPPTETLTQGRARRAHENLKENLPVFLVVATLTLVTGTAAAALTGAAIWVIARAIYLPVHVFGVPWLRTLVFGISLIGLVLMIGALTSAPL
;
A
#
# COMPACT_ATOMS: atom_id res chain seq x y z
N MET A 1 -41.78 -8.78 9.43
CA MET A 1 -41.29 -8.24 10.72
C MET A 1 -39.80 -8.52 10.87
N ALA A 2 -38.92 -7.59 10.48
CA ALA A 2 -37.46 -7.75 10.62
C ALA A 2 -36.96 -6.82 11.73
N ARG A 3 -36.56 -7.40 12.86
CA ARG A 3 -36.10 -6.69 14.05
C ARG A 3 -34.74 -6.08 13.76
N ARG A 4 -34.69 -4.80 13.40
CA ARG A 4 -33.46 -4.00 13.37
C ARG A 4 -32.89 -3.96 14.78
N ARG A 5 -31.99 -4.90 15.08
CA ARG A 5 -31.20 -4.92 16.32
C ARG A 5 -30.26 -3.73 16.23
N ARG A 6 -30.72 -2.55 16.71
CA ARG A 6 -29.82 -1.42 16.96
C ARG A 6 -28.76 -1.94 17.92
N LEU A 7 -27.51 -2.02 17.44
CA LEU A 7 -26.36 -2.28 18.29
C LEU A 7 -26.35 -1.13 19.30
N GLN A 8 -26.70 -1.44 20.55
CA GLN A 8 -26.44 -0.53 21.65
C GLN A 8 -24.93 -0.30 21.69
N PRO A 9 -24.45 0.95 21.82
CA PRO A 9 -23.03 1.18 22.05
C PRO A 9 -22.70 0.52 23.38
N VAL A 10 -22.06 -0.65 23.32
CA VAL A 10 -21.48 -1.28 24.49
C VAL A 10 -20.40 -0.33 24.97
N LYS A 11 -20.66 0.36 26.09
CA LYS A 11 -19.65 1.16 26.75
C LYS A 11 -18.58 0.18 27.24
N ASP A 12 -17.40 0.25 26.64
CA ASP A 12 -16.28 -0.60 27.03
C ASP A 12 -15.98 -0.39 28.53
N PRO A 13 -15.70 -1.47 29.30
CA PRO A 13 -15.20 -1.34 30.67
C PRO A 13 -13.97 -0.43 30.69
N PRO A 14 -13.74 0.33 31.79
CA PRO A 14 -12.68 1.33 31.87
C PRO A 14 -11.27 0.83 31.51
N ASP A 15 -11.03 -0.49 31.61
CA ASP A 15 -9.72 -1.11 31.40
C ASP A 15 -9.54 -1.79 30.02
N ARG A 16 -10.53 -1.70 29.11
CA ARG A 16 -10.39 -2.26 27.75
C ARG A 16 -9.90 -1.18 26.77
N PRO A 17 -8.92 -1.49 25.91
CA PRO A 17 -8.58 -0.58 24.82
C PRO A 17 -9.84 -0.33 23.97
N PRO A 18 -10.06 0.90 23.48
CA PRO A 18 -11.24 1.24 22.70
C PRO A 18 -11.44 0.23 21.56
N THR A 19 -12.67 -0.25 21.40
CA THR A 19 -13.02 -1.09 20.26
C THR A 19 -12.66 -0.40 18.94
N GLU A 20 -11.78 -1.02 18.13
CA GLU A 20 -11.34 -0.45 16.87
C GLU A 20 -12.54 -0.22 15.93
N THR A 21 -12.65 1.00 15.41
CA THR A 21 -13.62 1.31 14.36
C THR A 21 -13.26 0.55 13.07
N LEU A 22 -14.26 0.30 12.21
CA LEU A 22 -14.03 -0.35 10.91
C LEU A 22 -12.95 0.37 10.07
N THR A 23 -12.93 1.70 10.14
CA THR A 23 -11.95 2.54 9.44
C THR A 23 -10.55 2.40 10.03
N GLN A 24 -10.40 2.35 11.36
CA GLN A 24 -9.12 2.10 12.03
C GLN A 24 -8.55 0.72 11.65
N GLY A 25 -9.38 -0.33 11.66
CA GLY A 25 -8.94 -1.66 11.25
C GLY A 25 -8.52 -1.72 9.76
N ARG A 26 -9.19 -0.97 8.88
CA ARG A 26 -8.78 -0.84 7.46
C ARG A 26 -7.48 -0.05 7.31
N ALA A 27 -7.30 1.04 8.05
CA ALA A 27 -6.07 1.82 8.04
C ALA A 27 -4.88 1.00 8.55
N ARG A 28 -5.06 0.21 9.62
CA ARG A 28 -4.04 -0.71 10.13
C ARG A 28 -3.61 -1.70 9.06
N ARG A 29 -4.55 -2.37 8.39
CA ARG A 29 -4.25 -3.32 7.31
C ARG A 29 -3.57 -2.65 6.11
N ALA A 30 -3.98 -1.45 5.75
CA ALA A 30 -3.32 -0.68 4.69
C ALA A 30 -1.87 -0.34 5.05
N HIS A 31 -1.61 0.02 6.31
CA HIS A 31 -0.28 0.32 6.82
C HIS A 31 0.63 -0.92 6.85
N GLU A 32 0.13 -2.06 7.36
CA GLU A 32 0.89 -3.32 7.34
C GLU A 32 1.21 -3.75 5.91
N ASN A 33 0.25 -3.62 4.97
CA ASN A 33 0.54 -3.90 3.56
C ASN A 33 1.65 -3.01 2.99
N LEU A 34 1.67 -1.72 3.33
CA LEU A 34 2.73 -0.82 2.89
C LEU A 34 4.09 -1.24 3.48
N LYS A 35 4.13 -1.60 4.77
CA LYS A 35 5.36 -2.08 5.43
C LYS A 35 5.92 -3.35 4.81
N GLU A 36 5.08 -4.27 4.36
CA GLU A 36 5.54 -5.49 3.69
C GLU A 36 6.12 -5.22 2.29
N ASN A 37 5.57 -4.24 1.57
CA ASN A 37 5.96 -3.94 0.19
C ASN A 37 7.11 -2.92 0.08
N LEU A 38 7.26 -2.05 1.09
CA LEU A 38 8.30 -1.02 1.15
C LEU A 38 9.72 -1.60 1.02
N PRO A 39 10.12 -2.66 1.75
CA PRO A 39 11.48 -3.20 1.68
C PRO A 39 11.87 -3.62 0.26
N VAL A 40 10.96 -4.25 -0.48
CA VAL A 40 11.21 -4.67 -1.86
C VAL A 40 11.49 -3.47 -2.75
N PHE A 41 10.64 -2.43 -2.65
CA PHE A 41 10.85 -1.18 -3.38
C PHE A 41 12.18 -0.51 -3.00
N LEU A 42 12.50 -0.42 -1.71
CA LEU A 42 13.72 0.22 -1.22
C LEU A 42 14.98 -0.50 -1.72
N VAL A 43 14.99 -1.83 -1.74
CA VAL A 43 16.11 -2.61 -2.29
C VAL A 43 16.31 -2.28 -3.76
N VAL A 44 15.26 -2.34 -4.58
CA VAL A 44 15.34 -2.06 -6.02
C VAL A 44 15.74 -0.60 -6.26
N ALA A 45 15.13 0.35 -5.55
CA ALA A 45 15.46 1.77 -5.64
C ALA A 45 16.93 2.04 -5.31
N THR A 46 17.43 1.47 -4.22
CA THR A 46 18.84 1.63 -3.82
C THR A 46 19.78 1.06 -4.87
N LEU A 47 19.49 -0.12 -5.42
CA LEU A 47 20.27 -0.72 -6.50
C LEU A 47 20.31 0.17 -7.75
N THR A 48 19.20 0.81 -8.12
CA THR A 48 19.16 1.71 -9.28
C THR A 48 20.00 2.97 -9.07
N LEU A 49 20.08 3.48 -7.83
CA LEU A 49 20.93 4.61 -7.48
C LEU A 49 22.42 4.25 -7.53
N VAL A 50 22.78 3.05 -7.05
CA VAL A 50 24.18 2.58 -7.03
C VAL A 50 24.69 2.27 -8.44
N THR A 51 23.85 1.72 -9.31
CA THR A 51 24.21 1.34 -10.70
C THR A 51 24.10 2.50 -11.70
N GLY A 52 23.62 3.68 -11.28
CA GLY A 52 23.50 4.85 -12.16
C GLY A 52 22.40 4.73 -13.24
N THR A 53 21.44 3.81 -13.06
CA THR A 53 20.37 3.54 -14.03
C THR A 53 19.20 4.51 -13.85
N ALA A 54 19.28 5.72 -14.43
CA ALA A 54 18.39 6.82 -14.01
C ALA A 54 17.02 6.91 -14.71
N ALA A 55 16.94 6.85 -16.04
CA ALA A 55 15.73 7.31 -16.76
C ALA A 55 14.49 6.42 -16.55
N ALA A 56 14.65 5.10 -16.78
CA ALA A 56 13.56 4.13 -16.60
C ALA A 56 13.25 3.88 -15.11
N ALA A 57 14.28 3.87 -14.25
CA ALA A 57 14.11 3.68 -12.82
C ALA A 57 13.35 4.84 -12.15
N LEU A 58 13.61 6.09 -12.55
CA LEU A 58 12.90 7.26 -12.02
C LEU A 58 11.40 7.19 -12.33
N THR A 59 11.06 6.80 -13.57
CA THR A 59 9.66 6.64 -14.00
C THR A 59 8.98 5.50 -13.23
N GLY A 60 9.63 4.34 -13.12
CA GLY A 60 9.12 3.22 -12.34
C GLY A 60 8.93 3.56 -10.86
N ALA A 61 9.86 4.31 -10.27
CA ALA A 61 9.78 4.77 -8.90
C ALA A 61 8.61 5.73 -8.67
N ALA A 62 8.41 6.70 -9.56
CA ALA A 62 7.28 7.61 -9.49
C ALA A 62 5.93 6.86 -9.57
N ILE A 63 5.81 5.91 -10.50
CA ILE A 63 4.61 5.06 -10.63
C ILE A 63 4.34 4.30 -9.34
N TRP A 64 5.35 3.67 -8.76
CA TRP A 64 5.20 2.89 -7.52
C TRP A 64 4.76 3.78 -6.36
N VAL A 65 5.41 4.93 -6.15
CA VAL A 65 5.12 5.85 -5.04
C VAL A 65 3.71 6.43 -5.16
N ILE A 66 3.34 6.92 -6.34
CA ILE A 66 1.99 7.48 -6.58
C ILE A 66 0.92 6.41 -6.41
N ALA A 67 1.14 5.20 -6.94
CA ALA A 67 0.20 4.09 -6.75
C ALA A 67 0.02 3.75 -5.26
N ARG A 68 1.08 3.76 -4.45
CA ARG A 68 0.97 3.50 -3.00
C ARG A 68 0.28 4.62 -2.24
N ALA A 69 0.52 5.87 -2.63
CA ALA A 69 -0.20 7.02 -2.09
C ALA A 69 -1.71 6.94 -2.36
N ILE A 70 -2.12 6.41 -3.53
CA ILE A 70 -3.54 6.18 -3.88
C ILE A 70 -4.08 4.91 -3.21
N TYR A 71 -3.26 3.87 -3.05
CA TYR A 71 -3.68 2.59 -2.45
C TYR A 71 -4.20 2.78 -1.01
N LEU A 72 -3.49 3.60 -0.21
CA LEU A 72 -3.84 3.89 1.17
C LEU A 72 -5.29 4.40 1.34
N PRO A 73 -5.71 5.52 0.73
CA PRO A 73 -7.09 6.00 0.84
C PRO A 73 -8.09 5.00 0.26
N VAL A 74 -7.80 4.38 -0.89
CA VAL A 74 -8.68 3.36 -1.51
C VAL A 74 -8.95 2.19 -0.55
N HIS A 75 -7.91 1.73 0.17
CA HIS A 75 -8.03 0.65 1.14
C HIS A 75 -8.86 1.06 2.36
N VAL A 76 -8.68 2.30 2.84
CA VAL A 76 -9.45 2.85 3.98
C VAL A 76 -10.94 3.00 3.62
N PHE A 77 -11.25 3.52 2.44
CA PHE A 77 -12.64 3.62 1.95
C PHE A 77 -13.26 2.24 1.65
N GLY A 78 -12.44 1.22 1.42
CA GLY A 78 -12.87 -0.17 1.32
C GLY A 78 -13.44 -0.53 -0.05
N VAL A 79 -12.86 0.02 -1.13
CA VAL A 79 -13.23 -0.30 -2.52
C VAL A 79 -12.35 -1.46 -3.03
N PRO A 80 -12.84 -2.73 -3.03
CA PRO A 80 -11.94 -3.88 -3.14
C PRO A 80 -11.32 -4.06 -4.53
N TRP A 81 -12.06 -3.74 -5.60
CA TRP A 81 -11.59 -3.88 -6.98
C TRP A 81 -10.53 -2.82 -7.32
N LEU A 82 -10.74 -1.57 -6.86
CA LEU A 82 -9.82 -0.46 -7.10
C LEU A 82 -8.49 -0.71 -6.36
N ARG A 83 -8.55 -1.33 -5.18
CA ARG A 83 -7.36 -1.76 -4.44
C ARG A 83 -6.46 -2.68 -5.27
N THR A 84 -7.05 -3.67 -5.93
CA THR A 84 -6.30 -4.62 -6.77
C THR A 84 -5.72 -3.95 -8.01
N LEU A 85 -6.48 -3.06 -8.66
CA LEU A 85 -6.02 -2.29 -9.80
C LEU A 85 -4.80 -1.42 -9.44
N VAL A 86 -4.91 -0.65 -8.36
CA VAL A 86 -3.84 0.26 -7.91
C VAL A 86 -2.61 -0.54 -7.46
N PHE A 87 -2.80 -1.69 -6.80
CA PHE A 87 -1.70 -2.60 -6.49
C PHE A 87 -0.99 -3.09 -7.76
N GLY A 88 -1.75 -3.50 -8.78
CA GLY A 88 -1.21 -3.89 -10.08
C GLY A 88 -0.38 -2.79 -10.74
N ILE A 89 -0.84 -1.54 -10.69
CA ILE A 89 -0.08 -0.38 -11.19
C ILE A 89 1.25 -0.23 -10.44
N SER A 90 1.26 -0.44 -9.11
CA SER A 90 2.51 -0.40 -8.35
C SER A 90 3.49 -1.50 -8.78
N LEU A 91 2.99 -2.69 -9.15
CA LEU A 91 3.84 -3.76 -9.69
C LEU A 91 4.46 -3.40 -11.03
N ILE A 92 3.72 -2.70 -11.91
CA ILE A 92 4.27 -2.20 -13.19
C ILE A 92 5.46 -1.28 -12.92
N GLY A 93 5.32 -0.33 -11.99
CA GLY A 93 6.42 0.55 -11.59
C GLY A 93 7.65 -0.23 -11.10
N LEU A 94 7.43 -1.25 -10.26
CA LEU A 94 8.51 -2.10 -9.76
C LEU A 94 9.21 -2.91 -10.88
N VAL A 95 8.44 -3.49 -11.80
CA VAL A 95 8.98 -4.24 -12.95
C VAL A 95 9.80 -3.32 -13.86
N LEU A 96 9.37 -2.07 -14.08
CA LEU A 96 10.15 -1.10 -14.84
C LEU A 96 11.50 -0.79 -14.18
N MET A 97 11.53 -0.65 -12.85
CA MET A 97 12.78 -0.43 -12.13
C MET A 97 13.71 -1.65 -12.22
N ILE A 98 13.16 -2.86 -12.09
CA ILE A 98 13.93 -4.11 -12.23
C ILE A 98 14.47 -4.25 -13.66
N GLY A 99 13.66 -3.93 -14.67
CA GLY A 99 14.08 -3.92 -16.07
C GLY A 99 15.17 -2.87 -16.35
N ALA A 100 15.16 -1.73 -15.64
CA ALA A 100 16.24 -0.76 -15.75
C ALA A 100 17.59 -1.35 -15.27
N LEU A 101 17.57 -2.17 -14.22
CA LEU A 101 18.79 -2.80 -13.69
C LEU A 101 19.45 -3.78 -14.67
N THR A 102 18.70 -4.42 -15.57
CA THR A 102 19.30 -5.35 -16.56
C THR A 102 20.07 -4.62 -17.65
N SER A 103 19.83 -3.32 -17.82
CA SER A 103 20.59 -2.46 -18.73
C SER A 103 21.80 -1.79 -18.07
N ALA A 104 22.03 -2.05 -16.78
CA ALA A 104 23.19 -1.52 -16.07
C ALA A 104 24.48 -2.16 -16.61
N PRO A 105 25.50 -1.36 -16.98
CA PRO A 105 26.84 -1.89 -17.17
C PRO A 105 27.38 -2.32 -15.79
N LEU A 106 27.64 -3.62 -15.62
CA LEU A 106 28.28 -4.18 -14.42
C LEU A 106 29.77 -3.85 -14.38
#